data_AF-A0A4P6USK0-F1
#
_entry.id   AF-A0A4P6USK0-F1
#
_cell.length_a   1.000
_cell.length_b   1.000
_cell.length_c   1.000
_cell.angle_alpha   90.00
_cell.angle_beta   90.00
_cell.angle_gamma   90.00
#
_symmetry.space_group_name_H-M   'P 1'
#
loop_
_entity.id
_entity.type
_entity.pdbx_description
1 polymer ?
#
loop_
_entity_poly.entity_id
_entity_poly.type
_entity_poly.pdbx_seq_one_letter_code
_entity_poly.pdbx_strand_id
1 'polypeptide(L)'
;MFGLFMLIFTVSFIVLIVGLISPRLILRKSENPTRKGILKYVGSIFIISFILATITAPTAEKVSNDNVSLNEEVEDELETATDDESKDNDLSDILEFTGSMTATASEGKITVNIETNALDGALFEVSIIDGNFNVKSDFLEVKDGKIVHDFEIPPEWGPAYFAYNAMFRFNLDEHPQPQHIKDVYGGVGENLTGNLTSENNLNGKNATIEGGTVAYPSEEAVKSHIDNEFNNVIAEMISVSEGVLIDIRPMSGDDWGIVDVIVSDVWYYTPEHEKERFAESVGTAVEKVVINSGKADGSVMVYFKDGYGKELATPKILGGYKIQR
;
A
#
# COMPACT_ATOMS: atom_id res chain seq x y z
N MET A 1 -10.13 -22.56 28.76
CA MET A 1 -9.68 -21.25 29.30
C MET A 1 -9.41 -20.25 28.19
N PHE A 2 -8.69 -20.61 27.12
CA PHE A 2 -8.43 -19.75 25.95
C PHE A 2 -9.66 -18.99 25.41
N GLY A 3 -10.77 -19.69 25.16
CA GLY A 3 -11.99 -19.07 24.62
C GLY A 3 -12.60 -17.97 25.51
N LEU A 4 -12.44 -18.05 26.83
CA LEU A 4 -12.91 -17.01 27.76
C LEU A 4 -12.05 -15.75 27.66
N PHE A 5 -10.72 -15.91 27.60
CA PHE A 5 -9.79 -14.78 27.48
C PHE A 5 -9.86 -14.10 26.12
N MET A 6 -10.04 -14.88 25.04
CA MET A 6 -10.33 -14.32 23.71
C MET A 6 -11.63 -13.53 23.68
N LEU A 7 -12.70 -14.03 24.30
CA LEU A 7 -13.97 -13.30 24.40
C LEU A 7 -13.83 -11.98 25.18
N ILE A 8 -13.12 -12.00 26.32
CA ILE A 8 -12.86 -10.79 27.11
C ILE A 8 -12.02 -9.77 26.31
N PHE A 9 -11.02 -10.24 25.56
CA PHE A 9 -10.21 -9.41 24.67
C PHE A 9 -11.07 -8.75 23.59
N THR A 10 -11.92 -9.52 22.89
CA THR A 10 -12.80 -8.98 21.84
C THR A 10 -13.80 -7.96 22.39
N VAL A 11 -14.41 -8.23 23.56
CA VAL A 11 -15.31 -7.27 24.21
C VAL A 11 -14.56 -6.01 24.62
N SER A 12 -13.34 -6.14 25.16
CA SER A 12 -12.52 -4.99 25.55
C SER A 12 -12.12 -4.13 24.34
N PHE A 13 -11.84 -4.77 23.20
CA PHE A 13 -11.56 -4.09 21.94
C PHE A 13 -12.76 -3.28 21.43
N ILE A 14 -13.95 -3.87 21.43
CA ILE A 14 -15.18 -3.18 21.01
C ILE A 14 -15.47 -1.99 21.93
N VAL A 15 -15.35 -2.17 23.24
CA VAL A 15 -15.54 -1.08 24.23
C VAL A 15 -14.51 0.04 24.05
N LEU A 16 -13.28 -0.29 23.68
CA LEU A 16 -12.24 0.69 23.37
C LEU A 16 -12.60 1.53 22.14
N ILE A 17 -13.02 0.91 21.04
CA ILE A 17 -13.43 1.63 19.81
C ILE A 17 -14.63 2.52 20.09
N VAL A 18 -15.68 2.00 20.72
CA VAL A 18 -16.88 2.77 21.06
C VAL A 18 -16.54 3.92 22.01
N GLY A 19 -15.65 3.69 22.98
CA GLY A 19 -15.17 4.71 23.90
C GLY A 19 -14.34 5.81 23.23
N LEU A 20 -13.55 5.49 22.20
CA LEU A 20 -12.78 6.50 21.45
C LEU A 20 -13.68 7.38 20.57
N ILE A 21 -14.72 6.80 19.98
CA ILE A 21 -15.71 7.53 19.17
C ILE A 21 -16.58 8.41 20.08
N SER A 22 -17.13 7.85 21.16
CA SER A 22 -17.99 8.56 22.09
C SER A 22 -17.60 8.27 23.55
N PRO A 23 -16.65 9.04 24.12
CA PRO A 23 -16.18 8.86 25.49
C PRO A 23 -17.28 8.93 26.55
N ARG A 24 -18.38 9.64 26.25
CA ARG A 24 -19.54 9.80 27.14
C ARG A 24 -20.31 8.50 27.37
N LEU A 25 -20.28 7.56 26.41
CA LEU A 25 -20.98 6.27 26.55
C LEU A 25 -20.31 5.38 27.61
N ILE A 26 -18.98 5.45 27.71
CA ILE A 26 -18.19 4.58 28.61
C ILE A 26 -17.85 5.30 29.92
N LEU A 27 -17.39 6.55 29.87
CA LEU A 27 -17.04 7.35 31.06
C LEU A 27 -18.22 8.21 31.54
N ARG A 28 -19.42 7.63 31.62
CA ARG A 28 -20.66 8.36 31.99
C ARG A 28 -20.59 9.02 33.38
N LYS A 29 -19.77 8.50 34.28
CA LYS A 29 -19.57 9.01 35.65
C LYS A 29 -18.32 9.89 35.82
N SER A 30 -17.54 10.11 34.76
CA SER A 30 -16.39 11.01 34.82
C SER A 30 -16.83 12.45 34.66
N GLU A 31 -16.29 13.36 35.47
CA GLU A 31 -16.56 14.80 35.38
C GLU A 31 -16.14 15.38 34.02
N ASN A 32 -15.14 14.78 33.36
CA ASN A 32 -14.67 15.17 32.03
C ASN A 32 -14.36 13.94 31.17
N PRO A 33 -15.35 13.37 30.47
CA PRO A 33 -15.14 12.22 29.60
C PRO A 33 -14.34 12.65 28.36
N THR A 34 -13.06 12.32 28.35
CA THR A 34 -12.15 12.62 27.24
C THR A 34 -11.66 11.33 26.58
N ARG A 35 -11.35 11.39 25.28
CA ARG A 35 -10.73 10.27 24.54
C ARG A 35 -9.44 9.79 25.19
N LYS A 36 -8.64 10.73 25.74
CA LYS A 36 -7.42 10.43 26.48
C LYS A 36 -7.70 9.66 27.78
N GLY A 37 -8.81 9.94 28.46
CA GLY A 37 -9.25 9.16 29.63
C GLY A 37 -9.61 7.72 29.27
N ILE A 38 -10.33 7.52 28.17
CA ILE A 38 -10.68 6.18 27.66
C ILE A 38 -9.41 5.37 27.38
N LEU A 39 -8.43 5.98 26.71
CA LEU A 39 -7.17 5.31 26.38
C LEU A 39 -6.38 4.90 27.63
N LYS A 40 -6.41 5.71 28.70
CA LYS A 40 -5.74 5.36 29.98
C LYS A 40 -6.42 4.20 30.70
N TYR A 41 -7.74 4.21 30.81
CA TYR A 41 -8.48 3.22 31.63
C TYR A 41 -8.88 1.97 30.83
N VAL A 42 -9.48 2.14 29.66
CA VAL A 42 -9.92 1.01 28.83
C VAL A 42 -8.73 0.44 28.05
N GLY A 43 -7.81 1.30 27.60
CA GLY A 43 -6.61 0.85 26.89
C GLY A 43 -5.67 0.02 27.77
N SER A 44 -5.52 0.32 29.06
CA SER A 44 -4.72 -0.50 29.97
C SER A 44 -5.35 -1.89 30.20
N ILE A 45 -6.68 -1.95 30.36
CA ILE A 45 -7.42 -3.23 30.48
C ILE A 45 -7.28 -4.04 29.19
N PHE A 46 -7.37 -3.39 28.03
CA PHE A 46 -7.19 -4.03 26.73
C PHE A 46 -5.79 -4.68 26.60
N ILE A 47 -4.72 -3.95 26.95
CA ILE A 47 -3.34 -4.48 26.92
C ILE A 47 -3.19 -5.69 27.84
N ILE A 48 -3.73 -5.63 29.06
CA ILE A 48 -3.69 -6.76 30.00
C ILE A 48 -4.45 -7.98 29.45
N SER A 49 -5.63 -7.76 28.85
CA SER A 49 -6.42 -8.83 28.25
C SER A 49 -5.74 -9.47 27.03
N PHE A 50 -4.99 -8.67 26.25
CA PHE A 50 -4.22 -9.16 25.11
C PHE A 50 -3.08 -10.08 25.56
N ILE A 51 -2.30 -9.68 26.57
CA ILE A 51 -1.21 -10.50 27.12
C ILE A 51 -1.75 -11.82 27.70
N LEU A 52 -2.91 -11.77 28.38
CA LEU A 52 -3.54 -12.99 28.89
C LEU A 52 -4.06 -13.90 27.76
N ALA A 53 -4.59 -13.34 26.69
CA ALA A 53 -5.05 -14.10 25.53
C ALA A 53 -3.88 -14.77 24.79
N THR A 54 -2.72 -14.11 24.69
CA THR A 54 -1.54 -14.70 24.02
C THR A 54 -0.89 -15.80 24.84
N ILE A 55 -0.77 -15.64 26.17
CA ILE A 55 -0.20 -16.69 27.04
C ILE A 55 -1.10 -17.93 27.10
N THR A 56 -2.42 -17.74 27.04
CA THR A 56 -3.39 -18.84 27.14
C THR A 56 -3.76 -19.43 25.79
N ALA A 57 -3.17 -18.92 24.70
CA ALA A 57 -3.31 -19.51 23.38
C ALA A 57 -2.79 -20.95 23.41
N PRO A 58 -3.55 -21.91 22.86
CA PRO A 58 -3.07 -23.28 22.75
C PRO A 58 -1.77 -23.24 21.95
N THR A 59 -0.67 -23.61 22.61
CA THR A 59 0.59 -23.84 21.93
C THR A 59 0.35 -25.03 21.02
N ALA A 60 0.47 -24.84 19.70
CA ALA A 60 0.47 -25.97 18.77
C ALA A 60 1.54 -26.96 19.25
N GLU A 61 1.13 -28.20 19.50
CA GLU A 61 2.02 -29.24 20.02
C GLU A 61 3.24 -29.37 19.09
N LYS A 62 4.42 -29.01 19.60
CA LYS A 62 5.67 -29.53 19.06
C LYS A 62 5.65 -31.03 19.34
N VAL A 63 5.59 -31.83 18.27
CA VAL A 63 5.86 -33.27 18.33
C VAL A 63 7.25 -33.43 18.94
N SER A 64 7.27 -33.84 20.20
CA SER A 64 8.46 -34.24 20.92
C SER A 64 8.71 -35.71 20.56
N ASN A 65 9.76 -35.98 19.78
CA ASN A 65 10.28 -37.33 19.67
C ASN A 65 11.53 -37.42 20.53
N ASP A 66 11.37 -38.06 21.69
CA ASP A 66 12.48 -38.54 22.49
C ASP A 66 12.38 -40.07 22.61
N ASN A 67 13.51 -40.70 22.27
CA ASN A 67 13.97 -42.05 22.59
C ASN A 67 13.43 -43.27 21.82
N VAL A 68 14.28 -43.76 20.90
CA VAL A 68 14.83 -45.12 21.02
C VAL A 68 16.35 -45.07 20.80
N SER A 69 17.10 -45.56 21.78
CA SER A 69 18.54 -45.80 21.74
C SER A 69 18.78 -47.32 21.66
N LEU A 70 19.80 -47.69 20.88
CA LEU A 70 20.72 -48.87 20.92
C LEU A 70 20.89 -49.42 19.50
N ASN A 71 22.05 -49.88 19.01
CA ASN A 71 23.49 -49.65 19.17
C ASN A 71 24.14 -50.53 18.07
N GLU A 72 25.38 -50.23 17.69
CA GLU A 72 26.35 -51.06 16.91
C GLU A 72 26.02 -51.38 15.43
N GLU A 73 26.73 -50.81 14.44
CA GLU A 73 28.14 -51.02 14.04
C GLU A 73 28.19 -51.93 12.80
N VAL A 74 28.42 -51.35 11.62
CA VAL A 74 29.31 -51.91 10.59
C VAL A 74 29.97 -50.73 9.86
N GLU A 75 31.29 -50.71 9.97
CA GLU A 75 32.31 -49.90 9.30
C GLU A 75 32.25 -49.85 7.78
N ASP A 76 32.84 -48.76 7.29
CA ASP A 76 33.69 -48.64 6.09
C ASP A 76 33.10 -48.87 4.69
N GLU A 77 32.86 -47.76 4.00
CA GLU A 77 33.71 -47.42 2.85
C GLU A 77 33.64 -45.91 2.54
N LEU A 78 34.79 -45.33 2.18
CA LEU A 78 35.06 -44.00 1.62
C LEU A 78 35.60 -42.92 2.58
N GLU A 79 36.85 -43.11 3.00
CA GLU A 79 37.83 -42.04 2.91
C GLU A 79 38.70 -42.24 1.66
N THR A 80 38.65 -41.28 0.73
CA THR A 80 39.78 -40.54 0.15
C THR A 80 39.51 -40.11 -1.30
N ALA A 81 39.09 -38.86 -1.47
CA ALA A 81 39.46 -38.05 -2.63
C ALA A 81 39.26 -36.56 -2.30
N THR A 82 40.37 -35.95 -1.87
CA THR A 82 40.85 -34.61 -2.24
C THR A 82 39.91 -33.40 -2.17
N ASP A 83 40.36 -32.41 -1.40
CA ASP A 83 40.13 -30.96 -1.56
C ASP A 83 39.45 -30.57 -2.88
N ASP A 84 38.23 -30.06 -2.77
CA ASP A 84 37.50 -29.41 -3.86
C ASP A 84 37.09 -28.00 -3.39
N GLU A 85 38.07 -27.09 -3.35
CA GLU A 85 37.89 -25.63 -3.18
C GLU A 85 37.10 -24.98 -4.35
N SER A 86 36.45 -25.78 -5.23
CA SER A 86 35.72 -25.29 -6.40
C SER A 86 34.18 -25.22 -6.24
N LYS A 87 33.60 -25.83 -5.21
CA LYS A 87 32.13 -25.81 -4.97
C LYS A 87 31.62 -24.62 -4.16
N ASP A 88 32.49 -23.95 -3.41
CA ASP A 88 32.07 -22.90 -2.48
C ASP A 88 31.68 -21.59 -3.21
N ASN A 89 32.28 -21.33 -4.37
CA ASN A 89 31.94 -20.16 -5.22
C ASN A 89 30.60 -20.30 -5.94
N ASP A 90 30.13 -21.52 -6.23
CA ASP A 90 28.90 -21.75 -7.01
C ASP A 90 27.64 -21.62 -6.12
N LEU A 91 27.76 -22.03 -4.84
CA LEU A 91 26.69 -21.89 -3.86
C LEU A 91 26.50 -20.43 -3.40
N SER A 92 27.59 -19.67 -3.21
CA SER A 92 27.48 -18.26 -2.84
C SER A 92 26.72 -17.45 -3.89
N ASP A 93 26.97 -17.72 -5.17
CA ASP A 93 26.34 -17.02 -6.31
C ASP A 93 24.84 -17.31 -6.43
N ILE A 94 24.39 -18.49 -5.96
CA ILE A 94 22.98 -18.88 -5.90
C ILE A 94 22.28 -18.26 -4.68
N LEU A 95 22.98 -18.17 -3.55
CA LEU A 95 22.44 -17.65 -2.29
C LEU A 95 22.36 -16.13 -2.26
N GLU A 96 23.22 -15.41 -2.99
CA GLU A 96 23.09 -13.97 -3.20
C GLU A 96 22.00 -13.67 -4.21
N PHE A 97 20.77 -13.48 -3.73
CA PHE A 97 19.60 -13.29 -4.58
C PHE A 97 19.71 -12.01 -5.42
N THR A 98 19.54 -12.18 -6.73
CA THR A 98 19.45 -11.10 -7.71
C THR A 98 18.24 -11.29 -8.61
N GLY A 99 17.70 -10.18 -9.08
CA GLY A 99 16.64 -10.21 -10.06
C GLY A 99 16.26 -8.83 -10.56
N SER A 100 15.58 -8.81 -11.70
CA SER A 100 15.03 -7.61 -12.30
C SER A 100 13.69 -7.92 -12.95
N MET A 101 12.86 -6.88 -13.09
CA MET A 101 11.52 -7.03 -13.62
C MET A 101 11.13 -5.85 -14.51
N THR A 102 10.48 -6.16 -15.62
CA THR A 102 9.89 -5.17 -16.54
C THR A 102 8.45 -5.55 -16.86
N ALA A 103 7.67 -4.57 -17.29
CA ALA A 103 6.32 -4.82 -17.78
C ALA A 103 6.06 -4.06 -19.09
N THR A 104 5.23 -4.65 -19.95
CA THR A 104 4.69 -4.01 -21.14
C THR A 104 3.17 -4.17 -21.15
N ALA A 105 2.47 -3.17 -21.67
CA ALA A 105 1.01 -3.18 -21.73
C ALA A 105 0.53 -3.15 -23.18
N SER A 106 -0.64 -3.73 -23.40
CA SER A 106 -1.42 -3.63 -24.63
C SER A 106 -2.89 -3.82 -24.30
N GLU A 107 -3.79 -3.60 -25.25
CA GLU A 107 -5.23 -3.73 -25.00
C GLU A 107 -5.58 -5.09 -24.35
N GLY A 108 -6.24 -5.03 -23.20
CA GLY A 108 -6.71 -6.20 -22.43
C GLY A 108 -5.65 -6.91 -21.59
N LYS A 109 -4.36 -6.53 -21.66
CA LYS A 109 -3.31 -7.27 -20.94
C LYS A 109 -2.07 -6.46 -20.54
N ILE A 110 -1.44 -6.91 -19.46
CA ILE A 110 -0.10 -6.49 -19.03
C ILE A 110 0.80 -7.73 -18.98
N THR A 111 1.90 -7.70 -19.73
CA THR A 111 2.92 -8.76 -19.73
C THR A 111 4.04 -8.35 -18.79
N VAL A 112 4.32 -9.17 -17.78
CA VAL A 112 5.47 -9.02 -16.89
C VAL A 112 6.58 -9.98 -17.28
N ASN A 113 7.83 -9.50 -17.22
CA ASN A 113 9.03 -10.28 -17.49
C ASN A 113 9.97 -10.15 -16.30
N ILE A 114 10.36 -11.27 -15.70
CA ILE A 114 11.30 -11.35 -14.58
C ILE A 114 12.51 -12.14 -15.03
N GLU A 115 13.70 -11.64 -14.71
CA GLU A 115 14.97 -12.36 -14.80
C GLU A 115 15.57 -12.46 -13.40
N THR A 116 16.01 -13.64 -12.98
CA THR A 116 16.52 -13.91 -11.62
C THR A 116 17.53 -15.05 -11.62
N ASN A 117 18.41 -15.08 -10.61
CA ASN A 117 19.28 -16.23 -10.34
C ASN A 117 18.63 -17.29 -9.44
N ALA A 118 17.36 -17.12 -9.05
CA ALA A 118 16.64 -18.15 -8.30
C ALA A 118 16.57 -19.46 -9.09
N LEU A 119 16.65 -20.58 -8.37
CA LEU A 119 16.61 -21.92 -8.95
C LEU A 119 15.29 -22.21 -9.67
N ASP A 120 15.36 -23.02 -10.72
CA ASP A 120 14.18 -23.49 -11.45
C ASP A 120 13.18 -24.19 -10.53
N GLY A 121 11.90 -23.87 -10.72
CA GLY A 121 10.81 -24.29 -9.85
C GLY A 121 10.62 -23.42 -8.60
N ALA A 122 11.47 -22.41 -8.34
CA ALA A 122 11.19 -21.40 -7.32
C ALA A 122 9.87 -20.69 -7.61
N LEU A 123 9.04 -20.52 -6.58
CA LEU A 123 7.73 -19.87 -6.70
C LEU A 123 7.81 -18.39 -6.33
N PHE A 124 7.32 -17.52 -7.20
CA PHE A 124 7.19 -16.09 -6.96
C PHE A 124 5.71 -15.70 -6.91
N GLU A 125 5.34 -14.93 -5.89
CA GLU A 125 4.09 -14.18 -5.92
C GLU A 125 4.30 -12.93 -6.78
N VAL A 126 3.70 -12.90 -7.96
CA VAL A 126 3.81 -11.79 -8.89
C VAL A 126 2.50 -11.04 -8.92
N SER A 127 2.53 -9.72 -8.76
CA SER A 127 1.31 -8.92 -8.72
C SER A 127 1.40 -7.63 -9.52
N ILE A 128 0.22 -7.17 -9.96
CA ILE A 128 -0.03 -5.85 -10.52
C ILE A 128 -1.10 -5.14 -9.68
N ILE A 129 -0.95 -3.83 -9.48
CA ILE A 129 -1.86 -3.00 -8.70
C ILE A 129 -2.06 -1.61 -9.33
N ASP A 130 -3.29 -1.13 -9.41
CA ASP A 130 -3.61 0.22 -9.88
C ASP A 130 -3.72 1.25 -8.73
N GLY A 131 -3.93 2.52 -9.09
CA GLY A 131 -4.13 3.60 -8.10
C GLY A 131 -5.42 3.48 -7.26
N ASN A 132 -6.35 2.60 -7.65
CA ASN A 132 -7.57 2.29 -6.91
C ASN A 132 -7.41 1.07 -5.99
N PHE A 133 -6.19 0.52 -5.88
CA PHE A 133 -5.87 -0.70 -5.14
C PHE A 133 -6.58 -1.95 -5.67
N ASN A 134 -6.97 -1.95 -6.94
CA ASN A 134 -7.35 -3.18 -7.61
C ASN A 134 -6.09 -4.03 -7.83
N VAL A 135 -6.11 -5.30 -7.40
CA VAL A 135 -4.95 -6.19 -7.41
C VAL A 135 -5.25 -7.44 -8.21
N LYS A 136 -4.28 -7.86 -9.03
CA LYS A 136 -4.17 -9.20 -9.58
C LYS A 136 -2.82 -9.78 -9.18
N SER A 137 -2.82 -11.05 -8.80
CA SER A 137 -1.61 -11.74 -8.37
C SER A 137 -1.69 -13.22 -8.73
N ASP A 138 -0.55 -13.80 -9.11
CA ASP A 138 -0.40 -15.22 -9.39
C ASP A 138 0.91 -15.75 -8.79
N PHE A 139 0.94 -17.06 -8.50
CA PHE A 139 2.14 -17.77 -8.08
C PHE A 139 2.78 -18.44 -9.28
N LEU A 140 3.98 -18.00 -9.65
CA LEU A 140 4.64 -18.36 -10.90
C LEU A 140 5.98 -19.04 -10.63
N GLU A 141 6.24 -20.11 -11.38
CA GLU A 141 7.48 -20.87 -11.30
C GLU A 141 8.57 -20.26 -12.20
N VAL A 142 9.79 -20.14 -11.66
CA VAL A 142 10.98 -19.81 -12.44
C VAL A 142 11.34 -20.97 -13.37
N LYS A 143 11.65 -20.64 -14.63
CA LYS A 143 12.17 -21.57 -15.64
C LYS A 143 13.32 -20.93 -16.39
N ASP A 144 14.47 -21.58 -16.41
CA ASP A 144 15.70 -21.05 -17.02
C ASP A 144 16.03 -19.62 -16.53
N GLY A 145 15.86 -19.38 -15.22
CA GLY A 145 16.09 -18.06 -14.60
C GLY A 145 15.07 -16.98 -15.00
N LYS A 146 13.91 -17.36 -15.56
CA LYS A 146 12.92 -16.42 -16.10
C LYS A 146 11.49 -16.73 -15.69
N ILE A 147 10.68 -15.67 -15.63
CA ILE A 147 9.22 -15.74 -15.58
C ILE A 147 8.67 -14.76 -16.63
N VAL A 148 7.74 -15.23 -17.46
CA VAL A 148 6.97 -14.39 -18.39
C VAL A 148 5.49 -14.69 -18.17
N HIS A 149 4.69 -13.67 -17.89
CA HIS A 149 3.28 -13.86 -17.57
C HIS A 149 2.41 -12.70 -18.05
N ASP A 150 1.23 -13.04 -18.57
CA ASP A 150 0.22 -12.10 -19.05
C ASP A 150 -0.91 -12.01 -18.02
N PHE A 151 -1.06 -10.85 -17.39
CA PHE A 151 -2.24 -10.53 -16.61
C PHE A 151 -3.33 -9.97 -17.53
N GLU A 152 -4.47 -10.65 -17.61
CA GLU A 152 -5.67 -10.11 -18.26
C GLU A 152 -6.24 -8.96 -17.43
N ILE A 153 -6.44 -7.79 -18.03
CA ILE A 153 -6.97 -6.61 -17.35
C ILE A 153 -8.48 -6.54 -17.56
N PRO A 154 -9.27 -6.59 -16.48
CA PRO A 154 -10.72 -6.44 -16.59
C PRO A 154 -11.11 -5.08 -17.19
N PRO A 155 -12.09 -5.01 -18.11
CA PRO A 155 -12.49 -3.76 -18.74
C PRO A 155 -12.88 -2.65 -17.75
N GLU A 156 -13.41 -3.02 -16.58
CA GLU A 156 -13.83 -2.09 -15.53
C GLU A 156 -12.68 -1.38 -14.80
N TRP A 157 -11.44 -1.86 -14.92
CA TRP A 157 -10.26 -1.18 -14.35
C TRP A 157 -9.88 0.05 -15.19
N GLY A 158 -10.20 0.05 -16.48
CA GLY A 158 -9.95 1.16 -17.39
C GLY A 158 -8.46 1.51 -17.58
N PRO A 159 -8.16 2.60 -18.30
CA PRO A 159 -6.79 3.07 -18.47
C PRO A 159 -6.20 3.62 -17.16
N ALA A 160 -5.06 3.08 -16.72
CA ALA A 160 -4.38 3.52 -15.50
C ALA A 160 -2.88 3.17 -15.53
N TYR A 161 -2.13 3.71 -14.58
CA TYR A 161 -0.80 3.21 -14.25
C TYR A 161 -0.92 2.00 -13.30
N PHE A 162 -0.23 0.93 -13.64
CA PHE A 162 -0.11 -0.27 -12.80
C PHE A 162 1.29 -0.37 -12.25
N ALA A 163 1.42 -0.42 -10.92
CA ALA A 163 2.66 -0.87 -10.29
C ALA A 163 2.73 -2.39 -10.35
N TYR A 164 3.94 -2.93 -10.50
CA TYR A 164 4.16 -4.37 -10.54
C TYR A 164 5.30 -4.77 -9.60
N ASN A 165 5.19 -5.94 -8.98
CA ASN A 165 6.20 -6.48 -8.07
C ASN A 165 6.24 -8.00 -8.12
N ALA A 166 7.35 -8.58 -7.68
CA ALA A 166 7.50 -10.01 -7.51
C ALA A 166 8.16 -10.33 -6.17
N MET A 167 7.54 -11.23 -5.41
CA MET A 167 8.02 -11.64 -4.08
C MET A 167 8.41 -13.11 -4.08
N PHE A 168 9.65 -13.39 -3.70
CA PHE A 168 10.16 -14.73 -3.44
C PHE A 168 10.04 -15.02 -1.94
N ARG A 169 9.02 -15.79 -1.56
CA ARG A 169 8.58 -15.92 -0.16
C ARG A 169 8.77 -17.33 0.38
N PHE A 170 9.20 -17.43 1.63
CA PHE A 170 9.33 -18.70 2.37
C PHE A 170 8.34 -18.80 3.54
N ASN A 171 7.56 -17.75 3.80
CA ASN A 171 6.63 -17.64 4.92
C ASN A 171 5.15 -17.75 4.51
N LEU A 172 4.86 -18.56 3.48
CA LEU A 172 3.51 -18.79 2.97
C LEU A 172 3.14 -20.27 3.04
N ASP A 173 2.22 -20.61 3.94
CA ASP A 173 1.77 -22.00 4.14
C ASP A 173 0.88 -22.50 2.99
N GLU A 174 0.12 -21.60 2.35
CA GLU A 174 -0.78 -21.95 1.24
C GLU A 174 -0.02 -22.18 -0.07
N HIS A 175 1.12 -21.53 -0.23
CA HIS A 175 2.00 -21.62 -1.40
C HIS A 175 3.46 -21.81 -0.95
N PRO A 176 3.79 -22.94 -0.31
CA PRO A 176 5.12 -23.17 0.22
C PRO A 176 6.11 -23.40 -0.92
N GLN A 177 7.36 -22.98 -0.72
CA GLN A 177 8.43 -23.32 -1.66
C GLN A 177 8.59 -24.85 -1.80
N PRO A 178 8.89 -25.36 -3.01
CA PRO A 178 9.23 -26.76 -3.21
C PRO A 178 10.43 -27.20 -2.37
N GLN A 179 10.52 -28.50 -2.08
CA GLN A 179 11.56 -29.02 -1.17
C GLN A 179 12.98 -28.75 -1.69
N HIS A 180 13.23 -28.93 -2.99
CA HIS A 180 14.56 -28.70 -3.57
C HIS A 180 15.00 -27.23 -3.50
N ILE A 181 14.05 -26.29 -3.42
CA ILE A 181 14.32 -24.86 -3.19
C ILE A 181 14.69 -24.64 -1.72
N LYS A 182 13.95 -25.26 -0.79
CA LYS A 182 14.23 -25.20 0.66
C LYS A 182 15.56 -25.84 1.04
N ASP A 183 15.96 -26.90 0.35
CA ASP A 183 17.24 -27.57 0.60
C ASP A 183 18.44 -26.64 0.35
N VAL A 184 18.28 -25.63 -0.51
CA VAL A 184 19.31 -24.63 -0.82
C VAL A 184 19.14 -23.37 0.03
N TYR A 185 17.96 -22.76 -0.01
CA TYR A 185 17.73 -21.46 0.63
C TYR A 185 17.33 -21.54 2.11
N GLY A 186 17.07 -22.74 2.63
CA GLY A 186 16.56 -22.96 3.97
C GLY A 186 15.04 -23.07 4.02
N GLY A 187 14.53 -23.64 5.11
CA GLY A 187 13.09 -23.90 5.28
C GLY A 187 12.24 -22.64 5.36
N VAL A 188 12.83 -21.56 5.85
CA VAL A 188 12.23 -20.23 6.00
C VAL A 188 13.03 -19.13 5.28
N GLY A 189 13.96 -19.53 4.40
CA GLY A 189 14.82 -18.62 3.64
C GLY A 189 16.04 -18.11 4.43
N GLU A 190 16.46 -18.81 5.48
CA GLU A 190 17.54 -18.41 6.38
C GLU A 190 18.92 -18.33 5.70
N ASN A 191 19.13 -19.05 4.61
CA ASN A 191 20.38 -19.01 3.84
C ASN A 191 20.37 -17.92 2.74
N LEU A 192 19.23 -17.27 2.51
CA LEU A 192 19.09 -16.25 1.47
C LEU A 192 19.92 -15.00 1.85
N THR A 193 20.64 -14.45 0.87
CA THR A 193 21.46 -13.25 1.01
C THR A 193 21.24 -12.30 -0.17
N GLY A 194 21.87 -11.12 -0.15
CA GLY A 194 21.73 -10.12 -1.20
C GLY A 194 20.87 -8.91 -0.81
N ASN A 195 21.01 -7.84 -1.59
CA ASN A 195 20.43 -6.52 -1.28
C ASN A 195 18.90 -6.45 -1.45
N LEU A 196 18.32 -7.43 -2.15
CA LEU A 196 16.87 -7.54 -2.36
C LEU A 196 16.17 -8.35 -1.26
N THR A 197 16.91 -8.78 -0.24
CA THR A 197 16.37 -9.62 0.84
C THR A 197 15.90 -8.81 2.04
N SER A 198 14.90 -9.33 2.74
CA SER A 198 14.37 -8.75 3.98
C SER A 198 13.93 -9.85 4.94
N GLU A 199 14.10 -9.60 6.24
CA GLU A 199 13.67 -10.52 7.30
C GLU A 199 12.17 -10.77 7.24
N ASN A 200 11.76 -12.02 7.33
CA ASN A 200 10.37 -12.44 7.44
C ASN A 200 9.97 -12.70 8.89
N ASN A 201 8.70 -13.07 9.12
CA ASN A 201 8.14 -13.30 10.45
C ASN A 201 8.53 -14.66 11.09
N LEU A 202 9.39 -15.45 10.45
CA LEU A 202 9.81 -16.79 10.88
C LEU A 202 11.31 -16.87 11.18
N ASN A 203 11.99 -15.74 11.36
CA ASN A 203 13.45 -15.64 11.54
C ASN A 203 14.26 -16.19 10.34
N GLY A 204 13.70 -16.09 9.14
CA GLY A 204 14.43 -16.24 7.88
C GLY A 204 14.19 -15.03 7.00
N LYS A 205 14.42 -15.15 5.69
CA LYS A 205 14.29 -14.03 4.76
C LYS A 205 13.37 -14.33 3.59
N ASN A 206 12.80 -13.27 3.04
CA ASN A 206 12.18 -13.25 1.72
C ASN A 206 13.01 -12.35 0.80
N ALA A 207 12.78 -12.44 -0.50
CA ALA A 207 13.32 -11.51 -1.49
C ALA A 207 12.19 -10.77 -2.22
N THR A 208 12.44 -9.52 -2.57
CA THR A 208 11.51 -8.70 -3.37
C THR A 208 12.24 -8.13 -4.57
N ILE A 209 11.70 -8.38 -5.76
CA ILE A 209 12.08 -7.65 -6.97
C ILE A 209 11.06 -6.52 -7.13
N GLU A 210 11.48 -5.31 -6.74
CA GLU A 210 10.68 -4.12 -6.96
C GLU A 210 10.60 -3.81 -8.45
N GLY A 211 9.39 -3.69 -8.96
CA GLY A 211 9.15 -3.21 -10.31
C GLY A 211 8.99 -1.70 -10.37
N GLY A 212 8.58 -1.23 -11.55
CA GLY A 212 8.18 0.16 -11.78
C GLY A 212 6.67 0.29 -11.91
N THR A 213 6.27 1.26 -12.73
CA THR A 213 4.89 1.38 -13.21
C THR A 213 4.84 1.18 -14.71
N VAL A 214 3.69 0.73 -15.21
CA VAL A 214 3.40 0.63 -16.65
C VAL A 214 2.05 1.28 -16.94
N ALA A 215 2.02 2.13 -17.97
CA ALA A 215 0.77 2.73 -18.45
C ALA A 215 -0.03 1.70 -19.24
N TYR A 216 -1.30 1.50 -18.87
CA TYR A 216 -2.21 0.60 -19.55
C TYR A 216 -3.40 1.34 -20.18
N PRO A 217 -3.81 1.02 -21.42
CA PRO A 217 -3.10 0.17 -22.39
C PRO A 217 -1.91 0.89 -23.05
N SER A 218 -1.83 2.24 -22.93
CA SER A 218 -0.70 3.06 -23.38
C SER A 218 -0.64 4.38 -22.59
N GLU A 219 0.50 5.07 -22.65
CA GLU A 219 0.67 6.41 -22.04
C GLU A 219 -0.39 7.41 -22.52
N GLU A 220 -0.71 7.40 -23.83
CA GLU A 220 -1.70 8.30 -24.40
C GLU A 220 -3.11 8.00 -23.89
N ALA A 221 -3.46 6.72 -23.73
CA ALA A 221 -4.76 6.31 -23.21
C ALA A 221 -4.92 6.71 -21.74
N VAL A 222 -3.89 6.48 -20.92
CA VAL A 222 -3.87 6.91 -19.51
C VAL A 222 -4.00 8.42 -19.39
N LYS A 223 -3.19 9.17 -20.16
CA LYS A 223 -3.26 10.63 -20.17
C LYS A 223 -4.64 11.14 -20.57
N SER A 224 -5.22 10.58 -21.64
CA SER A 224 -6.57 10.97 -22.08
C SER A 224 -7.63 10.63 -21.03
N HIS A 225 -7.50 9.51 -20.32
CA HIS A 225 -8.42 9.15 -19.25
C HIS A 225 -8.32 10.12 -18.07
N ILE A 226 -7.10 10.42 -17.60
CA ILE A 226 -6.85 11.40 -16.54
C ILE A 226 -7.40 12.79 -16.92
N ASP A 227 -7.19 13.22 -18.16
CA ASP A 227 -7.69 14.51 -18.65
C ASP A 227 -9.23 14.56 -18.65
N ASN A 228 -9.89 13.46 -19.03
CA ASN A 228 -11.35 13.37 -19.00
C ASN A 228 -11.88 13.37 -17.56
N GLU A 229 -11.29 12.58 -16.66
CA GLU A 229 -11.67 12.53 -15.25
C GLU A 229 -11.46 13.89 -14.57
N PHE A 230 -10.34 14.56 -14.84
CA PHE A 230 -10.10 15.92 -14.38
C PHE A 230 -11.22 16.88 -14.77
N ASN A 231 -11.59 16.91 -16.05
CA ASN A 231 -12.66 17.77 -16.55
C ASN A 231 -14.02 17.40 -15.94
N ASN A 232 -14.31 16.11 -15.76
CA ASN A 232 -15.54 15.63 -15.13
C ASN A 232 -15.63 16.08 -13.67
N VAL A 233 -14.55 15.95 -12.89
CA VAL A 233 -14.51 16.39 -11.49
C VAL A 233 -14.71 17.89 -11.37
N ILE A 234 -14.07 18.70 -12.23
CA ILE A 234 -14.27 20.16 -12.24
C ILE A 234 -15.74 20.50 -12.57
N ALA A 235 -16.32 19.86 -13.58
CA ALA A 235 -17.72 20.05 -13.95
C ALA A 235 -18.69 19.62 -12.82
N GLU A 236 -18.39 18.52 -12.14
CA GLU A 236 -19.17 18.05 -10.99
C GLU A 236 -19.09 19.02 -9.82
N MET A 237 -17.89 19.52 -9.48
CA MET A 237 -17.71 20.54 -8.44
C MET A 237 -18.57 21.79 -8.71
N ILE A 238 -18.61 22.26 -9.96
CA ILE A 238 -19.45 23.38 -10.38
C ILE A 238 -20.93 23.03 -10.25
N SER A 239 -21.35 21.87 -10.77
CA SER A 239 -22.75 21.42 -10.76
C SER A 239 -23.31 21.26 -9.35
N VAL A 240 -22.59 20.54 -8.48
CA VAL A 240 -22.98 20.28 -7.08
C VAL A 240 -22.99 21.55 -6.22
N SER A 241 -22.31 22.61 -6.66
CA SER A 241 -22.36 23.90 -5.98
C SER A 241 -23.69 24.66 -6.13
N GLU A 242 -24.61 24.16 -6.96
CA GLU A 242 -25.92 24.76 -7.22
C GLU A 242 -25.85 26.25 -7.61
N GLY A 243 -24.84 26.62 -8.40
CA GLY A 243 -24.64 27.99 -8.90
C GLY A 243 -23.88 28.92 -7.95
N VAL A 244 -23.29 28.39 -6.87
CA VAL A 244 -22.30 29.13 -6.06
C VAL A 244 -20.99 29.26 -6.84
N LEU A 245 -20.48 28.16 -7.40
CA LEU A 245 -19.36 28.13 -8.32
C LEU A 245 -19.89 28.31 -9.74
N ILE A 246 -19.30 29.25 -10.46
CA ILE A 246 -19.65 29.58 -11.84
C ILE A 246 -18.66 28.95 -12.82
N ASP A 247 -17.37 28.99 -12.50
CA ASP A 247 -16.29 28.53 -13.36
C ASP A 247 -15.04 28.19 -12.53
N ILE A 248 -14.22 27.26 -13.00
CA ILE A 248 -12.92 26.92 -12.42
C ILE A 248 -11.97 26.72 -13.60
N ARG A 249 -10.95 27.57 -13.69
CA ARG A 249 -10.07 27.61 -14.87
C ARG A 249 -8.66 28.05 -14.53
N PRO A 250 -7.66 27.69 -15.36
CA PRO A 250 -6.32 28.26 -15.23
C PRO A 250 -6.39 29.78 -15.43
N MET A 251 -5.56 30.51 -14.70
CA MET A 251 -5.48 31.97 -14.81
C MET A 251 -4.96 32.40 -16.19
N SER A 252 -4.08 31.59 -16.80
CA SER A 252 -3.46 31.91 -18.09
C SER A 252 -3.16 30.66 -18.90
N GLY A 253 -3.68 30.60 -20.13
CA GLY A 253 -3.43 29.49 -21.05
C GLY A 253 -3.90 28.16 -20.45
N ASP A 254 -3.06 27.14 -20.57
CA ASP A 254 -3.32 25.79 -20.05
C ASP A 254 -2.54 25.48 -18.75
N ASP A 255 -1.93 26.50 -18.13
CA ASP A 255 -1.16 26.35 -16.89
C ASP A 255 -2.06 26.38 -15.66
N TRP A 256 -2.21 25.22 -15.02
CA TRP A 256 -3.02 25.04 -13.83
C TRP A 256 -2.27 25.32 -12.52
N GLY A 257 -1.02 25.80 -12.55
CA GLY A 257 -0.28 26.22 -11.35
C GLY A 257 -0.93 27.41 -10.63
N ILE A 258 -1.72 28.21 -11.35
CA ILE A 258 -2.54 29.28 -10.79
C ILE A 258 -3.96 29.15 -11.33
N VAL A 259 -4.94 29.02 -10.44
CA VAL A 259 -6.34 28.74 -10.78
C VAL A 259 -7.24 29.87 -10.33
N ASP A 260 -8.12 30.32 -11.21
CA ASP A 260 -9.23 31.20 -10.89
C ASP A 260 -10.50 30.38 -10.65
N VAL A 261 -11.09 30.53 -9.46
CA VAL A 261 -12.42 30.04 -9.11
C VAL A 261 -13.39 31.22 -9.17
N ILE A 262 -14.33 31.17 -10.09
CA ILE A 262 -15.34 32.21 -10.26
C ILE A 262 -16.56 31.87 -9.41
N VAL A 263 -16.93 32.80 -8.52
CA VAL A 263 -18.03 32.66 -7.57
C VAL A 263 -19.16 33.62 -7.93
N SER A 264 -20.40 33.19 -7.72
CA SER A 264 -21.57 34.04 -7.95
C SER A 264 -21.72 35.15 -6.91
N ASP A 265 -22.63 36.09 -7.18
CA ASP A 265 -22.90 37.25 -6.33
C ASP A 265 -23.38 36.88 -4.92
N VAL A 266 -23.75 35.62 -4.68
CA VAL A 266 -24.03 35.09 -3.33
C VAL A 266 -22.90 35.42 -2.36
N TRP A 267 -21.65 35.49 -2.84
CA TRP A 267 -20.50 35.88 -2.05
C TRP A 267 -20.74 37.19 -1.29
N TYR A 268 -21.30 38.21 -1.92
CA TYR A 268 -21.47 39.53 -1.30
C TYR A 268 -22.44 39.53 -0.11
N TYR A 269 -23.34 38.54 -0.06
CA TYR A 269 -24.33 38.39 1.01
C TYR A 269 -23.90 37.38 2.08
N THR A 270 -22.78 36.67 1.87
CA THR A 270 -22.26 35.65 2.78
C THR A 270 -21.45 36.27 3.93
N PRO A 271 -21.65 35.82 5.19
CA PRO A 271 -20.84 36.24 6.33
C PRO A 271 -19.34 35.96 6.15
N GLU A 272 -18.46 36.80 6.71
CA GLU A 272 -17.00 36.72 6.52
C GLU A 272 -16.41 35.35 6.92
N HIS A 273 -16.86 34.76 8.03
CA HIS A 273 -16.40 33.45 8.47
C HIS A 273 -16.85 32.31 7.53
N GLU A 274 -18.00 32.44 6.85
CA GLU A 274 -18.43 31.46 5.85
C GLU A 274 -17.63 31.60 4.55
N LYS A 275 -17.25 32.83 4.17
CA LYS A 275 -16.34 33.08 3.05
C LYS A 275 -14.99 32.43 3.25
N GLU A 276 -14.42 32.56 4.44
CA GLU A 276 -13.15 31.93 4.80
C GLU A 276 -13.24 30.40 4.72
N ARG A 277 -14.25 29.79 5.35
CA ARG A 277 -14.46 28.34 5.31
C ARG A 277 -14.67 27.82 3.90
N PHE A 278 -15.49 28.53 3.11
CA PHE A 278 -15.72 28.18 1.72
C PHE A 278 -14.42 28.21 0.91
N ALA A 279 -13.69 29.32 0.96
CA ALA A 279 -12.45 29.49 0.20
C ALA A 279 -11.41 28.43 0.58
N GLU A 280 -11.28 28.10 1.87
CA GLU A 280 -10.41 27.04 2.35
C GLU A 280 -10.83 25.67 1.80
N SER A 281 -12.10 25.29 1.96
CA SER A 281 -12.59 23.98 1.51
C SER A 281 -12.51 23.79 -0.01
N VAL A 282 -12.98 24.76 -0.79
CA VAL A 282 -13.02 24.68 -2.25
C VAL A 282 -11.61 24.82 -2.80
N GLY A 283 -10.83 25.77 -2.26
CA GLY A 283 -9.46 26.00 -2.71
C GLY A 283 -8.59 24.76 -2.51
N THR A 284 -8.65 24.12 -1.35
CA THR A 284 -7.94 22.85 -1.11
C THR A 284 -8.44 21.71 -1.99
N ALA A 285 -9.75 21.64 -2.26
CA ALA A 285 -10.29 20.62 -3.17
C ALA A 285 -9.76 20.81 -4.60
N VAL A 286 -9.81 22.04 -5.13
CA VAL A 286 -9.29 22.39 -6.46
C VAL A 286 -7.79 22.11 -6.56
N GLU A 287 -6.99 22.56 -5.58
CA GLU A 287 -5.56 22.28 -5.53
C GLU A 287 -5.27 20.78 -5.63
N LYS A 288 -5.97 19.95 -4.85
CA LYS A 288 -5.79 18.50 -4.88
C LYS A 288 -6.18 17.87 -6.22
N VAL A 289 -7.28 18.30 -6.83
CA VAL A 289 -7.72 17.79 -8.14
C VAL A 289 -6.70 18.11 -9.22
N VAL A 290 -6.14 19.32 -9.21
CA VAL A 290 -5.09 19.74 -10.17
C VAL A 290 -3.79 18.97 -9.97
N ILE A 291 -3.32 18.80 -8.73
CA ILE A 291 -2.08 18.07 -8.44
C ILE A 291 -2.24 16.58 -8.78
N ASN A 292 -3.33 15.96 -8.33
CA ASN A 292 -3.55 14.52 -8.51
C ASN A 292 -3.77 14.12 -9.98
N SER A 293 -4.16 15.06 -10.83
CA SER A 293 -4.29 14.84 -12.29
C SER A 293 -2.99 15.12 -13.06
N GLY A 294 -1.91 15.52 -12.37
CA GLY A 294 -0.63 15.86 -13.01
C GLY A 294 -0.67 17.13 -13.87
N LYS A 295 -1.69 17.99 -13.69
CA LYS A 295 -1.82 19.26 -14.42
C LYS A 295 -0.88 20.34 -13.92
N ALA A 296 -0.36 20.22 -12.70
CA ALA A 296 0.65 21.08 -12.14
C ALA A 296 1.54 20.30 -11.15
N ASP A 297 2.80 20.71 -11.05
CA ASP A 297 3.75 20.18 -10.08
C ASP A 297 3.78 21.06 -8.82
N GLY A 298 3.73 20.44 -7.64
CA GLY A 298 3.90 21.15 -6.37
C GLY A 298 2.64 21.87 -5.89
N SER A 299 2.75 23.15 -5.54
CA SER A 299 1.65 23.91 -4.94
C SER A 299 0.85 24.68 -5.98
N VAL A 300 -0.47 24.62 -5.89
CA VAL A 300 -1.39 25.32 -6.80
C VAL A 300 -1.98 26.53 -6.07
N MET A 301 -1.83 27.73 -6.66
CA MET A 301 -2.40 28.94 -6.07
C MET A 301 -3.83 29.13 -6.58
N VAL A 302 -4.82 28.94 -5.70
CA VAL A 302 -6.22 29.13 -6.05
C VAL A 302 -6.70 30.53 -5.63
N TYR A 303 -7.18 31.31 -6.58
CA TYR A 303 -7.73 32.64 -6.39
C TYR A 303 -9.25 32.59 -6.57
N PHE A 304 -9.99 33.33 -5.75
CA PHE A 304 -11.44 33.46 -5.92
C PHE A 304 -11.76 34.82 -6.53
N LYS A 305 -12.59 34.84 -7.57
CA LYS A 305 -13.01 36.06 -8.28
C LYS A 305 -14.52 36.07 -8.50
N ASP A 306 -15.10 37.25 -8.70
CA ASP A 306 -16.48 37.36 -9.19
C ASP A 306 -16.55 37.29 -10.73
N GLY A 307 -17.76 37.29 -11.28
CA GLY A 307 -18.00 37.27 -12.72
C GLY A 307 -17.44 38.49 -13.49
N TYR A 308 -17.02 39.55 -12.79
CA TYR A 308 -16.39 40.74 -13.36
C TYR A 308 -14.85 40.71 -13.23
N GLY A 309 -14.30 39.67 -12.61
CA GLY A 309 -12.87 39.51 -12.37
C GLY A 309 -12.35 40.24 -11.13
N LYS A 310 -13.21 40.76 -10.25
CA LYS A 310 -12.78 41.31 -8.96
C LYS A 310 -12.32 40.17 -8.06
N GLU A 311 -11.12 40.27 -7.49
CA GLU A 311 -10.64 39.33 -6.49
C GLU A 311 -11.49 39.38 -5.22
N LEU A 312 -11.94 38.20 -4.78
CA LEU A 312 -12.79 37.97 -3.62
C LEU A 312 -12.01 37.33 -2.47
N ALA A 313 -11.11 36.40 -2.78
CA ALA A 313 -10.20 35.80 -1.81
C ALA A 313 -8.88 35.37 -2.46
N THR A 314 -7.78 35.50 -1.72
CA THR A 314 -6.43 35.16 -2.19
C THR A 314 -5.74 34.21 -1.20
N PRO A 315 -4.93 33.24 -1.66
CA PRO A 315 -4.24 32.30 -0.78
C PRO A 315 -3.16 33.02 0.04
N LYS A 316 -2.96 32.60 1.29
CA LYS A 316 -1.90 33.11 2.18
C LYS A 316 -0.69 32.19 2.14
N ILE A 317 0.52 32.76 2.27
CA ILE A 317 1.80 32.03 2.25
C ILE A 317 1.89 30.95 3.36
N LEU A 318 1.24 31.16 4.50
CA LEU A 318 1.24 30.22 5.64
C LEU A 318 -0.05 29.38 5.74
N GLY A 319 -0.82 29.30 4.65
CA GLY A 319 -2.10 28.59 4.60
C GLY A 319 -3.31 29.47 4.92
N GLY A 320 -4.47 29.01 4.43
CA GLY A 320 -5.75 29.73 4.51
C GLY A 320 -5.88 30.88 3.50
N TYR A 321 -6.96 31.64 3.63
CA TYR A 321 -7.34 32.68 2.67
C TYR A 321 -7.44 34.06 3.29
N LYS A 322 -7.09 35.09 2.52
CA LYS A 322 -7.40 36.49 2.81
C LYS A 322 -8.65 36.88 2.03
N ILE A 323 -9.72 37.23 2.73
CA ILE A 323 -10.95 37.75 2.13
C ILE A 323 -10.76 39.21 1.75
N GLN A 324 -11.12 39.56 0.51
CA GLN A 324 -11.08 40.92 0.00
C GLN A 324 -12.42 41.61 0.28
N ARG A 325 -12.38 42.92 0.54
CA ARG A 325 -13.55 43.75 0.85
C ARG A 325 -14.12 44.48 -0.37
#